data_AF-A0A0P4VP64-F1
#
_entry.id   AF-A0A0P4VP64-F1
#
_cell.length_a   1.000
_cell.length_b   1.000
_cell.length_c   1.000
_cell.angle_alpha   90.00
_cell.angle_beta   90.00
_cell.angle_gamma   90.00
#
_symmetry.space_group_name_H-M   'P 1'
#
loop_
_entity.id
_entity.type
_entity.pdbx_description
1 polymer ?
#
loop_
_entity_poly.entity_id
_entity_poly.type
_entity_poly.pdbx_seq_one_letter_code
_entity_poly.pdbx_strand_id
1 'polypeptide(L)'
;MASDLFTKFNCTYCLDDIVGLRVKCVECTDFDLCLQCFSAGAEIGPHKNDHSYQFVDSGAVDIIRSKSKWSAKEELLLLNGIEQYGFGNWENISQHIKTRTADEARDEYMSRYVDGSIGRATWPEAYEKRAKLADLIKDELPSSTAITHTVPPIDIHPGDSSQLGYMPHRDDFDCEYANEAETLVSSLNISSTDDDEMDTALKLAQVDMYIEKLRERARRKRVCRDYQLVSQFFAARRDRPRHRHYSNGEQDTEDKLRCLCQFQTAQEHACLVKNVQRQRDLERRLSELMRYRKNGLTRMEELPHFEHEAKSSFYAQLSEPNTEKKKRRKRRGRSLFHHKKLHVPHRQPYLIARARAMAAAAAAAAGRNHSPASL
;
A
#
# COMPACT_ATOMS: atom_id res chain seq x y z
N MET A 1 -30.65 27.94 22.33
CA MET A 1 -32.03 28.47 22.20
C MET A 1 -32.81 27.62 21.19
N ALA A 2 -32.96 26.33 21.44
CA ALA A 2 -33.66 25.38 20.54
C ALA A 2 -34.96 24.83 21.16
N SER A 3 -35.28 25.27 22.38
CA SER A 3 -36.38 24.74 23.21
C SER A 3 -37.75 25.34 22.87
N ASP A 4 -37.78 26.50 22.21
CA ASP A 4 -39.02 27.27 21.99
C ASP A 4 -39.80 26.88 20.72
N LEU A 5 -39.31 25.91 19.94
CA LEU A 5 -39.92 25.50 18.67
C LEU A 5 -40.99 24.40 18.77
N PHE A 6 -41.13 23.79 19.96
CA PHE A 6 -42.21 22.85 20.29
C PHE A 6 -43.19 23.41 21.32
N THR A 7 -43.07 24.69 21.65
CA THR A 7 -44.00 25.32 22.58
C THR A 7 -45.35 25.41 21.90
N LYS A 8 -46.20 24.41 22.17
CA LYS A 8 -47.61 24.49 21.85
C LYS A 8 -48.15 25.67 22.64
N PHE A 9 -48.66 26.67 21.92
CA PHE A 9 -49.29 27.83 22.54
C PHE A 9 -50.78 27.57 22.59
N ASN A 10 -51.35 27.71 23.78
CA ASN A 10 -52.76 27.53 24.03
C ASN A 10 -53.40 28.91 24.16
N CYS A 11 -54.61 29.06 23.64
CA CYS A 11 -55.39 30.26 23.84
C CYS A 11 -55.72 30.41 25.32
N THR A 12 -55.36 31.52 25.94
CA THR A 12 -55.62 31.76 27.37
C THR A 12 -57.11 31.83 27.68
N TYR A 13 -57.96 32.09 26.68
CA TYR A 13 -59.41 32.16 26.84
C TYR A 13 -60.12 30.80 26.64
N CYS A 14 -59.99 30.18 25.46
CA CYS A 14 -60.68 28.92 25.14
C CYS A 14 -59.87 27.66 25.48
N LEU A 15 -58.61 27.81 25.89
CA LEU A 15 -57.66 26.73 26.20
C LEU A 15 -57.27 25.83 25.01
N ASP A 16 -57.86 26.05 23.84
CA ASP A 16 -57.52 25.32 22.61
C ASP A 16 -56.11 25.65 22.11
N ASP A 17 -55.49 24.68 21.45
CA ASP A 17 -54.18 24.83 20.79
C ASP A 17 -54.27 25.85 19.63
N ILE A 18 -53.42 26.88 19.65
CA ILE A 18 -53.33 27.85 18.56
C ILE A 18 -52.42 27.29 17.47
N VAL A 19 -53.01 27.03 16.30
CA VAL A 19 -52.26 26.61 15.11
C VAL A 19 -52.07 27.81 14.18
N GLY A 20 -50.82 28.23 13.97
CA GLY A 20 -50.46 29.32 13.05
C GLY A 20 -50.28 30.67 13.73
N LEU A 21 -51.14 31.65 13.38
CA LEU A 21 -51.06 33.03 13.85
C LEU A 21 -51.69 33.17 15.25
N ARG A 22 -50.89 33.57 16.24
CA ARG A 22 -51.39 33.93 17.58
C ARG A 22 -51.39 35.43 17.77
N VAL A 23 -52.28 35.91 18.62
CA VAL A 23 -52.35 37.32 19.04
C VAL A 23 -51.84 37.42 20.47
N LYS A 24 -50.67 38.02 20.64
CA LYS A 24 -50.06 38.24 21.96
C LYS A 24 -50.44 39.62 22.48
N CYS A 25 -50.99 39.69 23.68
CA CYS A 25 -51.21 40.97 24.37
C CYS A 25 -49.85 41.54 24.82
N VAL A 26 -49.60 42.82 24.58
CA VAL A 26 -48.37 43.51 25.00
C VAL A 26 -48.45 43.98 26.45
N GLU A 27 -49.66 44.22 26.94
CA GLU A 27 -49.90 44.77 28.27
C GLU A 27 -50.05 43.69 29.35
N CYS A 28 -50.53 42.49 28.97
CA CYS A 28 -50.71 41.37 29.88
C CYS A 28 -49.53 40.39 29.79
N THR A 29 -49.06 39.90 30.93
CA THR A 29 -48.01 38.88 31.00
C THR A 29 -48.53 37.53 30.52
N ASP A 30 -47.84 36.92 29.56
CA ASP A 30 -48.11 35.58 29.01
C ASP A 30 -49.57 35.34 28.59
N PHE A 31 -50.16 36.33 27.93
CA PHE A 31 -51.53 36.28 27.46
C PHE A 31 -51.61 36.18 25.93
N ASP A 32 -51.99 35.00 25.44
CA ASP A 32 -52.08 34.67 24.02
C ASP A 32 -53.52 34.29 23.64
N LEU A 33 -54.04 34.88 22.57
CA LEU A 33 -55.37 34.61 22.05
C LEU A 33 -55.30 33.95 20.67
N CYS A 34 -56.23 33.02 20.41
CA CYS A 34 -56.51 32.57 19.06
C CYS A 34 -57.27 33.67 18.29
N LEU A 35 -57.21 33.63 16.96
CA LEU A 35 -57.89 34.61 16.10
C LEU A 35 -59.40 34.71 16.37
N GLN A 36 -60.05 33.59 16.69
CA GLN A 36 -61.49 33.56 16.97
C GLN A 36 -61.83 34.30 18.27
N CYS A 37 -61.13 34.01 19.37
CA CYS A 37 -61.34 34.68 20.65
C CYS A 37 -60.98 36.17 20.60
N PHE A 38 -59.92 36.53 19.86
CA PHE A 38 -59.59 37.92 19.62
C PHE A 38 -60.68 38.65 18.83
N SER A 39 -61.19 38.04 17.75
CA SER A 39 -62.27 38.63 16.94
C SER A 39 -63.60 38.76 17.69
N ALA A 40 -63.84 37.88 18.68
CA ALA A 40 -65.01 37.93 19.54
C ALA A 40 -64.88 38.97 20.68
N GLY A 41 -63.72 39.64 20.80
CA GLY A 41 -63.47 40.62 21.86
C GLY A 41 -63.44 39.99 23.24
N ALA A 42 -62.90 38.77 23.37
CA ALA A 42 -62.89 38.02 24.61
C ALA A 42 -62.02 38.71 25.71
N GLU A 43 -62.64 39.01 26.85
CA GLU A 43 -61.98 39.61 28.02
C GLU A 43 -61.97 38.63 29.19
N ILE A 44 -60.85 38.50 29.88
CA ILE A 44 -60.72 37.63 31.06
C ILE A 44 -59.66 38.16 32.02
N GLY A 45 -60.03 38.24 33.30
CA GLY A 45 -59.14 38.73 34.35
C GLY A 45 -58.69 40.19 34.11
N PRO A 46 -57.36 40.48 34.11
CA PRO A 46 -56.84 41.83 33.88
C PRO A 46 -56.76 42.20 32.40
N HIS A 47 -57.08 41.29 31.46
CA HIS A 47 -57.03 41.56 30.04
C HIS A 47 -58.33 42.22 29.54
N LYS A 48 -58.17 43.26 28.71
CA LYS A 48 -59.26 43.94 28.01
C LYS A 48 -59.04 43.94 26.51
N ASN A 49 -60.13 44.05 25.76
CA ASN A 49 -60.10 44.01 24.29
C ASN A 49 -59.45 45.25 23.64
N ASP A 50 -59.19 46.31 24.40
CA ASP A 50 -58.56 47.55 23.98
C ASP A 50 -57.04 47.57 24.21
N HIS A 51 -56.49 46.52 24.83
CA HIS A 51 -55.05 46.40 25.05
C HIS A 51 -54.27 46.30 23.73
N SER A 52 -53.08 46.88 23.73
CA SER A 52 -52.14 46.79 22.62
C SER A 52 -51.73 45.34 22.37
N TYR A 53 -51.72 44.91 21.10
CA TYR A 53 -51.46 43.52 20.72
C TYR A 53 -50.43 43.39 19.60
N GLN A 54 -49.79 42.22 19.51
CA GLN A 54 -48.86 41.85 18.46
C GLN A 54 -49.26 40.53 17.82
N PHE A 55 -49.25 40.47 16.49
CA PHE A 55 -49.36 39.21 15.76
C PHE A 55 -48.02 38.48 15.79
N VAL A 56 -48.04 37.22 16.24
CA VAL A 56 -46.88 36.34 16.24
C VAL A 56 -47.21 35.14 15.37
N ASP A 57 -46.48 35.00 14.26
CA ASP A 57 -46.56 33.81 13.42
C ASP A 57 -45.66 32.71 13.97
N SER A 58 -46.18 31.47 13.96
CA SER A 58 -45.46 30.27 14.39
C SER A 58 -44.58 29.66 13.28
N GLY A 59 -44.15 30.49 12.33
CA GLY A 59 -43.29 30.09 11.19
C GLY A 59 -44.05 29.42 10.04
N ALA A 60 -45.33 29.73 9.87
CA ALA A 60 -46.15 29.22 8.76
C ALA A 60 -46.02 30.08 7.49
N VAL A 61 -45.45 31.28 7.59
CA VAL A 61 -45.18 32.15 6.44
C VAL A 61 -43.92 31.68 5.70
N ASP A 62 -44.01 31.62 4.37
CA ASP A 62 -42.83 31.46 3.51
C ASP A 62 -41.94 32.70 3.65
N ILE A 63 -40.80 32.57 4.35
CA ILE A 63 -39.86 33.69 4.58
C ILE A 63 -39.34 34.24 3.24
N ILE A 64 -39.35 33.44 2.18
CA ILE A 64 -38.76 33.82 0.92
C ILE A 64 -39.73 33.48 -0.21
N ARG A 65 -40.03 34.49 -1.04
CA ARG A 65 -40.89 34.39 -2.25
C ARG A 65 -40.23 33.54 -3.33
N SER A 66 -39.91 32.30 -3.01
CA SER A 66 -39.34 31.28 -3.89
C SER A 66 -40.46 30.46 -4.55
N LYS A 67 -40.15 29.82 -5.68
CA LYS A 67 -41.04 28.82 -6.30
C LYS A 67 -41.12 27.53 -5.48
N SER A 68 -40.19 27.33 -4.55
CA SER A 68 -40.17 26.19 -3.64
C SER A 68 -41.22 26.42 -2.54
N LYS A 69 -42.14 25.46 -2.39
CA LYS A 69 -43.22 25.49 -1.38
C LYS A 69 -42.69 25.14 0.03
N TRP A 70 -41.51 25.64 0.39
CA TRP A 70 -40.87 25.33 1.67
C TRP A 70 -41.23 26.40 2.68
N SER A 71 -41.80 25.97 3.80
CA SER A 71 -42.07 26.88 4.90
C SER A 71 -40.77 27.30 5.58
N ALA A 72 -40.78 28.49 6.16
CA ALA A 72 -39.74 28.98 7.08
C ALA A 72 -39.25 27.93 8.08
N LYS A 73 -40.21 27.20 8.66
CA LYS A 73 -39.96 26.18 9.66
C LYS A 73 -39.21 24.98 9.08
N GLU A 74 -39.59 24.55 7.89
CA GLU A 74 -38.90 23.46 7.19
C GLU A 74 -37.47 23.86 6.79
N GLU A 75 -37.27 25.09 6.31
CA GLU A 75 -35.92 25.60 5.99
C GLU A 75 -35.02 25.66 7.24
N LEU A 76 -35.55 26.09 8.38
CA LEU A 76 -34.80 26.12 9.63
C LEU A 76 -34.46 24.71 10.13
N LEU A 77 -35.40 23.76 10.04
CA LEU A 77 -35.16 22.36 10.40
C LEU A 77 -34.13 21.71 9.48
N LEU A 78 -34.11 22.06 8.20
CA LEU A 78 -33.09 21.61 7.26
C LEU A 78 -31.69 22.08 7.69
N LEU A 79 -31.53 23.37 8.02
CA LEU A 79 -30.24 23.90 8.47
C LEU A 79 -29.79 23.29 9.81
N ASN A 80 -30.68 23.19 10.79
CA ASN A 80 -30.38 22.56 12.08
C ASN A 80 -30.02 21.07 11.91
N GLY A 81 -30.71 20.36 11.01
CA GLY A 81 -30.40 18.97 10.69
C GLY A 81 -29.01 18.83 10.08
N ILE A 82 -28.61 19.73 9.20
CA ILE A 82 -27.27 19.72 8.60
C ILE A 82 -26.19 20.01 9.66
N GLU A 83 -26.44 20.94 10.58
CA GLU A 83 -25.53 21.22 11.70
C GLU A 83 -25.37 19.99 12.61
N GLN A 84 -26.45 19.27 12.91
CA GLN A 84 -26.43 18.14 13.85
C GLN A 84 -25.91 16.84 13.24
N TYR A 85 -26.34 16.49 12.02
CA TYR A 85 -26.05 15.19 11.39
C TYR A 85 -24.93 15.26 10.35
N GLY A 86 -24.47 16.47 10.01
CA GLY A 86 -23.46 16.71 8.99
C GLY A 86 -24.02 16.68 7.57
N PHE A 87 -23.41 17.49 6.71
CA PHE A 87 -23.73 17.55 5.28
C PHE A 87 -23.52 16.18 4.60
N GLY A 88 -24.49 15.76 3.79
CA GLY A 88 -24.46 14.47 3.07
C GLY A 88 -25.28 13.36 3.73
N ASN A 89 -25.62 13.49 5.01
CA ASN A 89 -26.46 12.51 5.71
C ASN A 89 -27.97 12.82 5.56
N TRP A 90 -28.44 12.87 4.31
CA TRP A 90 -29.79 13.32 3.95
C TRP A 90 -30.91 12.46 4.54
N GLU A 91 -30.63 11.19 4.82
CA GLU A 91 -31.59 10.26 5.43
C GLU A 91 -31.96 10.71 6.86
N ASN A 92 -30.95 10.98 7.69
CA ASN A 92 -31.17 11.45 9.06
C ASN A 92 -31.74 12.88 9.10
N ILE A 93 -31.32 13.73 8.14
CA ILE A 93 -31.84 15.10 8.01
C ILE A 93 -33.33 15.08 7.64
N SER A 94 -33.74 14.21 6.70
CA SER A 94 -35.15 14.03 6.34
C SER A 94 -35.99 13.55 7.53
N GLN A 95 -35.48 12.61 8.33
CA GLN A 95 -36.15 12.15 9.56
C GLN A 95 -36.28 13.27 10.60
N HIS A 96 -35.34 14.22 10.65
CA HIS A 96 -35.41 15.40 11.52
C HIS A 96 -36.50 16.38 11.08
N ILE A 97 -36.61 16.62 9.77
CA ILE A 97 -37.63 17.51 9.18
C ILE A 97 -39.03 16.87 9.25
N LYS A 98 -39.12 15.55 9.10
CA LYS A 98 -40.33 14.69 9.10
C LYS A 98 -41.32 14.92 7.96
N THR A 99 -41.36 16.11 7.38
CA THR A 99 -42.33 16.49 6.33
C THR A 99 -41.82 16.30 4.90
N ARG A 100 -40.50 16.10 4.72
CA ARG A 100 -39.82 16.07 3.40
C ARG A 100 -38.93 14.85 3.26
N THR A 101 -38.73 14.40 2.03
CA THR A 101 -37.84 13.27 1.72
C THR A 101 -36.36 13.69 1.67
N ALA A 102 -35.45 12.71 1.74
CA ALA A 102 -34.00 12.96 1.70
C ALA A 102 -33.56 13.65 0.39
N ASP A 103 -34.15 13.26 -0.75
CA ASP A 103 -33.85 13.88 -2.04
C ASP A 103 -34.37 15.32 -2.11
N GLU A 104 -35.58 15.59 -1.62
CA GLU A 104 -36.13 16.95 -1.56
C GLU A 104 -35.31 17.86 -0.65
N ALA A 105 -34.86 17.35 0.51
CA ALA A 105 -34.01 18.09 1.45
C ALA A 105 -32.64 18.42 0.84
N ARG A 106 -32.03 17.47 0.12
CA ARG A 106 -30.79 17.68 -0.62
C ARG A 106 -30.98 18.74 -1.69
N ASP A 107 -31.99 18.59 -2.53
CA ASP A 107 -32.19 19.43 -3.71
C ASP A 107 -32.51 20.87 -3.31
N GLU A 108 -33.32 21.07 -2.27
CA GLU A 108 -33.57 22.41 -1.71
C GLU A 108 -32.27 23.01 -1.16
N TYR A 109 -31.48 22.26 -0.39
CA TYR A 109 -30.23 22.78 0.16
C TYR A 109 -29.24 23.20 -0.94
N MET A 110 -29.05 22.34 -1.94
CA MET A 110 -28.14 22.59 -3.07
C MET A 110 -28.61 23.79 -3.90
N SER A 111 -29.86 23.77 -4.34
CA SER A 111 -30.44 24.85 -5.15
C SER A 111 -30.40 26.21 -4.43
N ARG A 112 -30.48 26.21 -3.10
CA ARG A 112 -30.63 27.43 -2.31
C ARG A 112 -29.33 27.98 -1.74
N TYR A 113 -28.55 27.12 -1.07
CA TYR A 113 -27.38 27.52 -0.29
C TYR A 113 -26.07 27.29 -1.03
N VAL A 114 -26.05 26.42 -2.06
CA VAL A 114 -24.85 26.13 -2.85
C VAL A 114 -24.91 26.82 -4.21
N ASP A 115 -25.90 26.46 -5.03
CA ASP A 115 -26.08 26.98 -6.39
C ASP A 115 -26.97 28.23 -6.43
N GLY A 116 -27.58 28.58 -5.30
CA GLY A 116 -28.49 29.70 -5.19
C GLY A 116 -27.80 31.05 -5.07
N SER A 117 -28.59 32.10 -4.85
CA SER A 117 -28.08 33.45 -4.59
C SER A 117 -27.23 33.53 -3.32
N ILE A 118 -27.56 32.72 -2.31
CA ILE A 118 -26.82 32.67 -1.05
C ILE A 118 -25.44 32.07 -1.29
N GLY A 119 -25.36 30.89 -1.89
CA GLY A 119 -24.08 30.24 -2.20
C GLY A 119 -23.20 31.06 -3.13
N ARG A 120 -23.77 31.69 -4.17
CA ARG A 120 -23.01 32.61 -5.02
C ARG A 120 -22.45 33.83 -4.29
N ALA A 121 -23.07 34.27 -3.20
CA ALA A 121 -22.57 35.39 -2.40
C ALA A 121 -21.56 34.96 -1.34
N THR A 122 -21.70 33.76 -0.77
CA THR A 122 -20.86 33.27 0.35
C THR A 122 -19.66 32.43 -0.09
N TRP A 123 -19.77 31.70 -1.21
CA TRP A 123 -18.76 30.75 -1.66
C TRP A 123 -17.54 31.36 -2.37
N PRO A 124 -17.61 32.47 -3.13
CA PRO A 124 -16.45 32.97 -3.88
C PRO A 124 -15.24 33.26 -3.00
N GLU A 125 -15.44 33.93 -1.86
CA GLU A 125 -14.34 34.26 -0.94
C GLU A 125 -13.73 33.00 -0.30
N ALA A 126 -14.57 32.01 0.04
CA ALA A 126 -14.11 30.73 0.58
C ALA A 126 -13.37 29.89 -0.49
N TYR A 127 -13.83 29.95 -1.74
CA TYR A 127 -13.22 29.24 -2.86
C TYR A 127 -11.86 29.83 -3.25
N GLU A 128 -11.74 31.15 -3.25
CA GLU A 128 -10.48 31.85 -3.54
C GLU A 128 -9.42 31.65 -2.45
N LYS A 129 -9.84 31.62 -1.18
CA LYS A 129 -8.96 31.33 -0.03
C LYS A 129 -8.63 29.85 0.13
N ARG A 130 -9.28 28.96 -0.63
CA ARG A 130 -8.98 27.53 -0.59
C ARG A 130 -7.53 27.31 -1.00
N ALA A 131 -6.77 26.65 -0.14
CA ALA A 131 -5.42 26.21 -0.47
C ALA A 131 -5.46 25.38 -1.77
N LYS A 132 -4.86 25.89 -2.84
CA LYS A 132 -4.60 25.12 -4.04
C LYS A 132 -3.43 24.19 -3.73
N LEU A 133 -3.76 23.01 -3.23
CA LEU A 133 -2.77 21.95 -3.01
C LEU A 133 -2.22 21.53 -4.37
N ALA A 134 -1.01 21.97 -4.68
CA ALA A 134 -0.24 21.38 -5.76
C ALA A 134 0.26 20.02 -5.27
N ASP A 135 0.04 18.97 -6.06
CA ASP A 135 0.63 17.67 -5.76
C ASP A 135 2.16 17.80 -5.93
N LEU A 136 2.88 17.87 -4.81
CA LEU A 136 4.33 18.03 -4.79
C LEU A 136 5.06 16.71 -5.02
N ILE A 137 4.32 15.59 -5.03
CA ILE A 137 4.89 14.27 -5.28
C ILE A 137 5.09 14.12 -6.80
N LYS A 138 6.27 14.52 -7.29
CA LYS A 138 6.72 14.20 -8.68
C LYS A 138 7.07 12.72 -8.86
N ASP A 139 7.31 12.01 -7.76
CA ASP A 139 7.45 10.57 -7.80
C ASP A 139 6.05 9.98 -8.05
N GLU A 140 5.89 9.23 -9.12
CA GLU A 140 4.73 8.37 -9.31
C GLU A 140 4.66 7.39 -8.14
N LEU A 141 4.08 7.81 -7.01
CA LEU A 141 3.52 6.86 -6.08
C LEU A 141 2.51 6.09 -6.93
N PRO A 142 2.67 4.78 -7.12
CA PRO A 142 1.77 4.05 -8.00
C PRO A 142 0.38 4.34 -7.49
N SER A 143 -0.44 5.03 -8.30
CA SER A 143 -1.81 5.34 -7.92
C SER A 143 -2.41 4.06 -7.34
N SER A 144 -3.18 4.17 -6.26
CA SER A 144 -3.82 3.00 -5.65
C SER A 144 -4.64 2.17 -6.67
N THR A 145 -4.99 2.76 -7.82
CA THR A 145 -5.61 2.14 -9.00
C THR A 145 -4.67 1.46 -10.00
N ALA A 146 -3.37 1.74 -10.00
CA ALA A 146 -2.37 1.06 -10.83
C ALA A 146 -1.84 -0.24 -10.18
N ILE A 147 -2.06 -0.43 -8.88
CA ILE A 147 -1.60 -1.62 -8.12
C ILE A 147 -2.45 -2.87 -8.43
N THR A 148 -3.65 -2.70 -9.02
CA THR A 148 -4.59 -3.79 -9.29
C THR A 148 -4.32 -4.58 -10.57
N HIS A 149 -3.40 -4.12 -11.42
CA HIS A 149 -3.10 -4.82 -12.66
C HIS A 149 -1.75 -5.54 -12.60
N THR A 150 -1.82 -6.85 -12.90
CA THR A 150 -0.76 -7.80 -13.28
C THR A 150 -0.10 -8.68 -12.23
N VAL A 151 -0.61 -8.81 -11.00
CA VAL A 151 -0.02 -9.79 -10.05
C VAL A 151 -0.93 -11.00 -9.86
N PRO A 152 -0.41 -12.24 -9.93
CA PRO A 152 -1.21 -13.45 -9.80
C PRO A 152 -2.01 -13.43 -8.49
N PRO A 153 -3.30 -13.79 -8.53
CA PRO A 153 -4.11 -13.92 -7.32
C PRO A 153 -3.44 -14.89 -6.34
N ILE A 154 -3.38 -14.50 -5.07
CA ILE A 154 -2.89 -15.38 -4.01
C ILE A 154 -4.01 -16.35 -3.65
N ASP A 155 -3.89 -17.62 -4.06
CA ASP A 155 -4.87 -18.66 -3.72
C ASP A 155 -4.63 -19.16 -2.29
N ILE A 156 -5.49 -18.74 -1.36
CA ILE A 156 -5.43 -19.08 0.07
C ILE A 156 -6.82 -19.51 0.54
N HIS A 157 -6.86 -20.57 1.35
CA HIS A 157 -8.10 -21.03 1.99
C HIS A 157 -8.57 -20.00 3.04
N PRO A 158 -9.86 -19.66 3.15
CA PRO A 158 -10.37 -18.62 4.06
C PRO A 158 -9.99 -18.80 5.54
N GLY A 159 -9.80 -20.03 6.00
CA GLY A 159 -9.33 -20.32 7.37
C GLY A 159 -7.85 -20.00 7.61
N ASP A 160 -7.03 -20.08 6.56
CA ASP A 160 -5.59 -19.83 6.64
C ASP A 160 -5.31 -18.33 6.59
N SER A 161 -6.07 -17.57 5.78
CA SER A 161 -5.94 -16.10 5.70
C SER A 161 -6.15 -15.43 7.06
N SER A 162 -7.13 -15.89 7.85
CA SER A 162 -7.40 -15.36 9.18
C SER A 162 -6.29 -15.62 10.20
N GLN A 163 -5.49 -16.69 10.05
CA GLN A 163 -4.39 -16.98 10.98
C GLN A 163 -3.26 -15.94 10.89
N LEU A 164 -3.08 -15.31 9.73
CA LEU A 164 -2.10 -14.25 9.51
C LEU A 164 -2.73 -12.85 9.49
N GLY A 165 -4.04 -12.74 9.71
CA GLY A 165 -4.79 -11.49 9.51
C GLY A 165 -4.65 -10.95 8.10
N TYR A 166 -4.49 -11.82 7.09
CA TYR A 166 -4.35 -11.42 5.70
C TYR A 166 -5.73 -11.34 5.04
N MET A 167 -5.98 -10.27 4.28
CA MET A 167 -7.22 -9.99 3.59
C MET A 167 -7.05 -10.22 2.07
N PRO A 168 -7.42 -11.39 1.52
CA PRO A 168 -7.05 -11.78 0.15
C PRO A 168 -7.60 -10.85 -0.94
N HIS A 169 -8.81 -10.30 -0.75
CA HIS A 169 -9.43 -9.39 -1.72
C HIS A 169 -8.87 -7.97 -1.69
N ARG A 170 -8.20 -7.59 -0.59
CA ARG A 170 -7.58 -6.27 -0.42
C ARG A 170 -6.07 -6.30 -0.58
N ASP A 171 -5.47 -7.50 -0.58
CA ASP A 171 -4.02 -7.68 -0.59
C ASP A 171 -3.37 -6.93 0.59
N ASP A 172 -4.01 -7.06 1.76
CA ASP A 172 -3.71 -6.28 2.95
C ASP A 172 -3.64 -7.12 4.22
N PHE A 173 -3.09 -6.56 5.30
CA PHE A 173 -2.99 -7.22 6.61
C PHE A 173 -3.73 -6.41 7.67
N ASP A 174 -4.38 -7.09 8.60
CA ASP A 174 -5.06 -6.48 9.75
C ASP A 174 -4.11 -5.64 10.62
N CYS A 175 -2.83 -6.02 10.66
CA CYS A 175 -1.76 -5.30 11.34
C CYS A 175 -0.65 -4.96 10.34
N GLU A 176 -0.38 -3.67 10.17
CA GLU A 176 0.64 -3.21 9.24
C GLU A 176 2.05 -3.27 9.86
N TYR A 177 3.07 -3.25 8.99
CA TYR A 177 4.44 -3.04 9.45
C TYR A 177 4.57 -1.67 10.13
N ALA A 178 5.07 -1.64 11.37
CA ALA A 178 5.10 -0.44 12.22
C ALA A 178 3.70 0.18 12.35
N ASN A 179 2.73 -0.59 12.86
CA ASN A 179 1.32 -0.22 12.97
C ASN A 179 1.06 1.08 13.77
N GLU A 180 2.02 1.49 14.59
CA GLU A 180 2.01 2.74 15.34
C GLU A 180 2.49 3.98 14.54
N ALA A 181 2.79 3.86 13.25
CA ALA A 181 3.34 4.97 12.44
C ALA A 181 2.43 6.20 12.43
N GLU A 182 1.11 5.99 12.42
CA GLU A 182 0.08 7.03 12.44
C GLU A 182 0.17 7.91 13.69
N THR A 183 0.75 7.41 14.77
CA THR A 183 1.02 8.18 16.00
C THR A 183 1.98 9.35 15.75
N LEU A 184 2.86 9.26 14.75
CA LEU A 184 3.78 10.36 14.39
C LEU A 184 3.05 11.58 13.83
N VAL A 185 1.89 11.37 13.22
CA VAL A 185 1.13 12.41 12.53
C VAL A 185 -0.21 12.73 13.21
N SER A 186 -0.61 11.95 14.22
CA SER A 186 -1.93 12.08 14.87
C SER A 186 -2.11 13.39 15.64
N SER A 187 -1.03 13.98 16.16
CA SER A 187 -1.04 15.25 16.89
C SER A 187 -0.59 16.45 16.05
N LEU A 188 -0.36 16.27 14.75
CA LEU A 188 0.02 17.36 13.85
C LEU A 188 -1.16 18.32 13.67
N ASN A 189 -1.00 19.54 14.18
CA ASN A 189 -1.88 20.66 13.88
C ASN A 189 -1.14 21.59 12.91
N ILE A 190 -1.78 22.04 11.83
CA ILE A 190 -1.18 22.95 10.84
C ILE A 190 -1.89 24.30 10.97
N SER A 191 -1.22 25.30 11.54
CA SER A 191 -1.75 26.65 11.70
C SER A 191 -0.92 27.63 10.88
N SER A 192 -1.49 28.16 9.80
CA SER A 192 -0.76 29.09 8.92
C SER A 192 -0.45 30.45 9.57
N THR A 193 -1.04 30.75 10.73
CA THR A 193 -0.84 32.04 11.43
C THR A 193 0.11 31.93 12.62
N ASP A 194 0.24 30.74 13.21
CA ASP A 194 0.96 30.54 14.47
C ASP A 194 2.24 29.71 14.31
N ASP A 195 2.42 29.07 13.15
CA ASP A 195 3.59 28.22 12.90
C ASP A 195 4.78 29.04 12.42
N ASP A 196 5.83 29.11 13.24
CA ASP A 196 7.11 29.66 12.83
C ASP A 196 7.82 28.73 11.83
N GLU A 197 8.87 29.22 11.17
CA GLU A 197 9.65 28.43 10.18
C GLU A 197 10.23 27.15 10.80
N MET A 198 10.66 27.22 12.06
CA MET A 198 11.16 26.06 12.81
C MET A 198 10.07 25.02 13.07
N ASP A 199 8.86 25.47 13.46
CA ASP A 199 7.74 24.58 13.72
C ASP A 199 7.29 23.89 12.43
N THR A 200 7.25 24.66 11.33
CA THR A 200 6.95 24.14 10.00
C THR A 200 7.98 23.07 9.59
N ALA A 201 9.28 23.34 9.78
CA ALA A 201 10.34 22.38 9.48
C ALA A 201 10.24 21.10 10.33
N LEU A 202 9.92 21.22 11.61
CA LEU A 202 9.73 20.07 12.50
C LEU A 202 8.53 19.21 12.06
N LYS A 203 7.41 19.83 11.72
CA LYS A 203 6.21 19.13 11.23
C LYS A 203 6.48 18.43 9.90
N LEU A 204 7.19 19.08 8.98
CA LEU A 204 7.62 18.45 7.72
C LEU A 204 8.51 17.23 7.99
N ALA A 205 9.47 17.32 8.91
CA ALA A 205 10.30 16.17 9.27
C ALA A 205 9.49 15.00 9.87
N GLN A 206 8.47 15.28 10.69
CA GLN A 206 7.55 14.25 11.20
C GLN A 206 6.76 13.57 10.06
N VAL A 207 6.29 14.35 9.09
CA VAL A 207 5.61 13.83 7.90
C VAL A 207 6.56 13.00 7.04
N ASP A 208 7.81 13.44 6.84
CA ASP A 208 8.83 12.69 6.09
C ASP A 208 9.12 11.33 6.74
N MET A 209 9.26 11.29 8.07
CA MET A 209 9.42 10.04 8.83
C MET A 209 8.22 9.10 8.64
N TYR A 210 7.00 9.64 8.58
CA TYR A 210 5.80 8.84 8.31
C TYR A 210 5.77 8.32 6.86
N ILE A 211 6.12 9.16 5.88
CA ILE A 211 6.21 8.77 4.46
C ILE A 211 7.23 7.64 4.26
N GLU A 212 8.38 7.69 4.95
CA GLU A 212 9.37 6.61 4.90
C GLU A 212 8.76 5.28 5.36
N LYS A 213 8.01 5.29 6.46
CA LYS A 213 7.29 4.09 6.94
C LYS A 213 6.24 3.60 5.94
N LEU A 214 5.51 4.50 5.27
CA LEU A 214 4.55 4.11 4.23
C LEU A 214 5.23 3.48 3.01
N ARG A 215 6.35 4.05 2.53
CA ARG A 215 7.15 3.49 1.44
C ARG A 215 7.65 2.09 1.79
N GLU A 216 8.10 1.93 3.02
CA GLU A 216 8.58 0.69 3.60
C GLU A 216 7.46 -0.38 3.67
N ARG A 217 6.26 -0.01 4.13
CA ARG A 217 5.06 -0.88 4.13
C ARG A 217 4.70 -1.33 2.72
N ALA A 218 4.64 -0.40 1.77
CA ALA A 218 4.32 -0.69 0.36
C ALA A 218 5.35 -1.65 -0.26
N ARG A 219 6.64 -1.47 0.03
CA ARG A 219 7.68 -2.40 -0.45
C ARG A 219 7.48 -3.80 0.15
N ARG A 220 7.22 -3.92 1.46
CA ARG A 220 6.99 -5.24 2.09
C ARG A 220 5.79 -5.96 1.49
N LYS A 221 4.65 -5.28 1.30
CA LYS A 221 3.46 -5.87 0.65
C LYS A 221 3.79 -6.37 -0.75
N ARG A 222 4.51 -5.56 -1.54
CA ARG A 222 4.98 -5.94 -2.88
C ARG A 222 5.84 -7.22 -2.85
N VAL A 223 6.85 -7.28 -1.98
CA VAL A 223 7.71 -8.48 -1.86
C VAL A 223 6.91 -9.71 -1.41
N CYS A 224 6.03 -9.56 -0.40
CA CYS A 224 5.18 -10.65 0.07
C CYS A 224 4.33 -11.23 -1.05
N ARG A 225 3.77 -10.37 -1.89
CA ARG A 225 2.92 -10.74 -3.03
C ARG A 225 3.72 -11.34 -4.18
N ASP A 226 4.78 -10.67 -4.63
CA ASP A 226 5.57 -11.10 -5.78
C ASP A 226 6.18 -12.50 -5.56
N TYR A 227 6.62 -12.77 -4.33
CA TYR A 227 7.15 -14.08 -3.93
C TYR A 227 6.08 -15.04 -3.43
N GLN A 228 4.81 -14.66 -3.39
CA GLN A 228 3.70 -15.51 -2.92
C GLN A 228 3.97 -16.09 -1.51
N LEU A 229 4.57 -15.29 -0.61
CA LEU A 229 5.09 -15.76 0.68
C LEU A 229 3.98 -16.32 1.58
N VAL A 230 2.77 -15.76 1.49
CA VAL A 230 1.62 -16.23 2.27
C VAL A 230 1.22 -17.66 1.84
N SER A 231 1.09 -17.91 0.54
CA SER A 231 0.82 -19.25 0.02
C SER A 231 1.93 -20.24 0.36
N GLN A 232 3.20 -19.83 0.22
CA GLN A 232 4.35 -20.67 0.55
C GLN A 232 4.38 -21.06 2.03
N PHE A 233 4.04 -20.14 2.94
CA PHE A 233 4.00 -20.39 4.38
C PHE A 233 3.02 -21.52 4.75
N PHE A 234 1.82 -21.51 4.16
CA PHE A 234 0.83 -22.56 4.41
C PHE A 234 1.14 -23.87 3.67
N ALA A 235 1.67 -23.78 2.43
CA ALA A 235 2.12 -24.96 1.70
C ALA A 235 3.20 -25.73 2.49
N ALA A 236 4.16 -25.02 3.07
CA ALA A 236 5.22 -25.60 3.91
C ALA A 236 4.71 -26.25 5.21
N ARG A 237 3.51 -25.87 5.69
CA ARG A 237 2.87 -26.47 6.87
C ARG A 237 1.99 -27.68 6.54
N ARG A 238 1.35 -27.68 5.37
CA ARG A 238 0.46 -28.75 4.91
C ARG A 238 1.23 -29.98 4.44
N ASP A 239 2.33 -29.76 3.71
CA ASP A 239 3.26 -30.83 3.39
C ASP A 239 4.26 -31.02 4.54
N ARG A 240 4.19 -32.15 5.26
CA ARG A 240 5.40 -32.71 5.90
C ARG A 240 6.49 -32.70 4.83
N PRO A 241 7.74 -32.30 5.10
CA PRO A 241 8.74 -32.14 4.06
C PRO A 241 8.95 -33.48 3.36
N ARG A 242 8.22 -33.71 2.26
CA ARG A 242 8.81 -34.32 1.08
C ARG A 242 9.91 -33.33 0.78
N HIS A 243 11.11 -33.60 1.29
CA HIS A 243 12.31 -32.95 0.81
C HIS A 243 12.17 -33.01 -0.71
N ARG A 244 11.79 -31.89 -1.35
CA ARG A 244 12.24 -31.66 -2.71
C ARG A 244 13.73 -31.90 -2.56
N HIS A 245 14.23 -32.95 -3.18
CA HIS A 245 15.66 -33.19 -3.27
C HIS A 245 16.22 -32.05 -4.14
N TYR A 246 16.22 -30.83 -3.61
CA TYR A 246 17.19 -29.83 -4.00
C TYR A 246 18.52 -30.49 -3.73
N SER A 247 19.41 -30.43 -4.71
CA SER A 247 20.79 -30.76 -4.42
C SER A 247 21.23 -29.83 -3.28
N ASN A 248 21.93 -30.33 -2.25
CA ASN A 248 22.35 -29.49 -1.11
C ASN A 248 23.07 -28.19 -1.54
N GLY A 249 23.59 -28.13 -2.77
CA GLY A 249 24.19 -26.93 -3.36
C GLY A 249 23.19 -25.88 -3.85
N GLU A 250 22.03 -26.25 -4.37
CA GLU A 250 21.00 -25.31 -4.84
C GLU A 250 20.36 -24.54 -3.69
N GLN A 251 20.04 -25.24 -2.61
CA GLN A 251 19.45 -24.61 -1.42
C GLN A 251 20.44 -23.65 -0.75
N ASP A 252 21.73 -24.01 -0.72
CA ASP A 252 22.81 -23.12 -0.26
C ASP A 252 22.99 -21.88 -1.14
N THR A 253 22.80 -21.98 -2.47
CA THR A 253 22.80 -20.79 -3.33
C THR A 253 21.61 -19.88 -3.07
N GLU A 254 20.42 -20.46 -2.91
CA GLU A 254 19.19 -19.70 -2.68
C GLU A 254 19.25 -18.97 -1.33
N ASP A 255 19.70 -19.64 -0.28
CA ASP A 255 19.85 -19.05 1.05
C ASP A 255 20.85 -17.88 1.06
N LYS A 256 21.97 -18.01 0.33
CA LYS A 256 22.97 -16.94 0.20
C LYS A 256 22.47 -15.74 -0.60
N LEU A 257 21.59 -15.97 -1.58
CA LEU A 257 21.07 -14.92 -2.45
C LEU A 257 19.76 -14.31 -1.95
N ARG A 258 19.14 -14.88 -0.91
CA ARG A 258 17.86 -14.45 -0.34
C ARG A 258 17.79 -12.96 0.01
N CYS A 259 18.92 -12.35 0.41
CA CYS A 259 18.98 -10.92 0.71
C CYS A 259 18.72 -10.01 -0.50
N LEU A 260 18.82 -10.55 -1.73
CA LEU A 260 18.54 -9.83 -2.97
C LEU A 260 17.05 -9.80 -3.31
N CYS A 261 16.22 -10.61 -2.64
CA CYS A 261 14.77 -10.65 -2.89
C CYS A 261 14.07 -9.31 -2.61
N GLN A 262 14.68 -8.44 -1.81
CA GLN A 262 14.15 -7.09 -1.56
C GLN A 262 14.35 -6.12 -2.74
N PHE A 263 15.20 -6.46 -3.71
CA PHE A 263 15.57 -5.61 -4.84
C PHE A 263 15.23 -6.20 -6.21
N GLN A 264 14.71 -7.43 -6.25
CA GLN A 264 14.43 -8.18 -7.47
C GLN A 264 12.99 -8.69 -7.43
N THR A 265 12.38 -8.82 -8.60
CA THR A 265 11.13 -9.58 -8.72
C THR A 265 11.40 -11.07 -8.49
N ALA A 266 10.37 -11.84 -8.12
CA ALA A 266 10.50 -13.27 -7.92
C ALA A 266 11.04 -14.01 -9.17
N GLN A 267 10.65 -13.56 -10.37
CA GLN A 267 11.12 -14.13 -11.63
C GLN A 267 12.61 -13.85 -11.87
N GLU A 268 13.06 -12.61 -11.66
CA GLU A 268 14.47 -12.23 -11.79
C GLU A 268 15.33 -12.98 -10.79
N HIS A 269 14.87 -13.09 -9.55
CA HIS A 269 15.57 -13.80 -8.50
C HIS A 269 15.72 -15.30 -8.81
N ALA A 270 14.63 -15.96 -9.24
CA ALA A 270 14.67 -17.35 -9.65
C ALA A 270 15.64 -17.58 -10.83
N CYS A 271 15.68 -16.65 -11.79
CA CYS A 271 16.62 -16.67 -12.91
C CYS A 271 18.07 -16.53 -12.42
N LEU A 272 18.33 -15.61 -11.50
CA LEU A 272 19.66 -15.40 -10.90
C LEU A 272 20.16 -16.67 -10.20
N VAL A 273 19.35 -17.25 -9.31
CA VAL A 273 19.71 -18.49 -8.58
C VAL A 273 20.05 -19.60 -9.57
N LYS A 274 19.23 -19.80 -10.60
CA LYS A 274 19.46 -20.81 -11.64
C LYS A 274 20.76 -20.57 -12.41
N ASN A 275 21.06 -19.32 -12.76
CA ASN A 275 22.28 -18.97 -13.50
C ASN A 275 23.53 -19.17 -12.65
N VAL A 276 23.49 -18.79 -11.38
CA VAL A 276 24.60 -19.00 -10.43
C VAL A 276 24.84 -20.50 -10.23
N GLN A 277 23.78 -21.29 -10.10
CA GLN A 277 23.92 -22.74 -9.99
C GLN A 277 24.52 -23.35 -11.26
N ARG A 278 24.03 -22.94 -12.44
CA ARG A 278 24.57 -23.39 -13.74
C ARG A 278 26.04 -23.04 -13.89
N GLN A 279 26.46 -21.86 -13.44
CA GLN A 279 27.88 -21.49 -13.44
C GLN A 279 28.70 -22.45 -12.58
N ARG A 280 28.27 -22.72 -11.34
CA ARG A 280 28.97 -23.65 -10.42
C ARG A 280 29.07 -25.06 -11.03
N ASP A 281 28.02 -25.54 -11.67
CA ASP A 281 28.00 -26.84 -12.33
C ASP A 281 28.98 -26.90 -13.51
N LEU A 282 29.05 -25.84 -14.31
CA LEU A 282 30.01 -25.72 -15.42
C LEU A 282 31.46 -25.65 -14.92
N GLU A 283 31.73 -24.91 -13.84
CA GLU A 283 33.07 -24.84 -13.23
C GLU A 283 33.53 -26.19 -12.68
N ARG A 284 32.63 -26.92 -12.00
CA ARG A 284 32.90 -28.29 -11.52
C ARG A 284 33.18 -29.21 -12.71
N ARG A 285 32.35 -29.15 -13.75
CA ARG A 285 32.53 -29.97 -14.95
C ARG A 285 33.83 -29.66 -15.69
N LEU A 286 34.19 -28.38 -15.78
CA LEU A 286 35.45 -27.94 -16.39
C LEU A 286 36.65 -28.48 -15.59
N SER A 287 36.59 -28.41 -14.27
CA SER A 287 37.62 -28.94 -13.37
C SER A 287 37.79 -30.45 -13.51
N GLU A 288 36.69 -31.20 -13.64
CA GLU A 288 36.71 -32.65 -13.94
C GLU A 288 37.37 -32.94 -15.29
N LEU A 289 36.94 -32.24 -16.35
CA LEU A 289 37.51 -32.42 -17.70
C LEU A 289 39.00 -32.09 -17.75
N MET A 290 39.43 -31.03 -17.04
CA MET A 290 40.85 -30.72 -16.90
C MET A 290 41.62 -31.81 -16.16
N ARG A 291 41.02 -32.42 -15.12
CA ARG A 291 41.61 -33.57 -14.40
C ARG A 291 41.77 -34.78 -15.32
N TYR A 292 40.76 -35.11 -16.13
CA TYR A 292 40.85 -36.22 -17.09
C TYR A 292 41.94 -35.98 -18.14
N ARG A 293 42.01 -34.77 -18.68
CA ARG A 293 43.04 -34.39 -19.64
C ARG A 293 44.45 -34.47 -19.05
N LYS A 294 44.62 -34.11 -17.77
CA LYS A 294 45.91 -34.24 -17.05
C LYS A 294 46.33 -35.70 -16.88
N ASN A 295 45.38 -36.62 -16.79
CA ASN A 295 45.62 -38.06 -16.74
C ASN A 295 45.76 -38.72 -18.12
N GLY A 296 45.80 -37.92 -19.20
CA GLY A 296 46.03 -38.39 -20.57
C GLY A 296 44.79 -38.87 -21.32
N LEU A 297 43.60 -38.76 -20.72
CA LEU A 297 42.33 -39.10 -21.38
C LEU A 297 41.98 -38.02 -22.40
N THR A 298 41.68 -38.43 -23.63
CA THR A 298 41.36 -37.49 -24.73
C THR A 298 40.03 -37.78 -25.40
N ARG A 299 39.41 -38.93 -25.13
CA ARG A 299 38.09 -39.32 -25.66
C ARG A 299 37.07 -39.45 -24.54
N MET A 300 35.83 -39.07 -24.85
CA MET A 300 34.72 -39.13 -23.89
C MET A 300 34.35 -40.58 -23.49
N GLU A 301 34.56 -41.54 -24.39
CA GLU A 301 34.28 -42.97 -24.18
C GLU A 301 35.19 -43.62 -23.13
N GLU A 302 36.36 -43.04 -22.87
CA GLU A 302 37.35 -43.57 -21.91
C GLU A 302 37.02 -43.16 -20.46
N LEU A 303 36.13 -42.18 -20.28
CA LEU A 303 35.76 -41.60 -18.99
C LEU A 303 35.10 -42.60 -18.03
N PRO A 304 34.10 -43.41 -18.44
CA PRO A 304 33.42 -44.33 -17.53
C PRO A 304 34.37 -45.44 -17.02
N HIS A 305 35.28 -45.91 -17.88
CA HIS A 305 36.29 -46.90 -17.51
C HIS A 305 37.28 -46.33 -16.49
N PHE A 306 37.77 -45.11 -16.70
CA PHE A 306 38.65 -44.43 -15.76
C PHE A 306 37.98 -44.16 -14.40
N GLU A 307 36.71 -43.73 -14.40
CA GLU A 307 35.95 -43.53 -13.17
C GLU A 307 35.69 -44.84 -12.42
N HIS A 308 35.41 -45.93 -13.13
CA HIS A 308 35.20 -47.25 -12.53
C HIS A 308 36.50 -47.79 -11.91
N GLU A 309 37.64 -47.65 -12.60
CA GLU A 309 38.94 -48.05 -12.07
C GLU A 309 39.39 -47.18 -10.89
N ALA A 310 39.14 -45.87 -10.95
CA ALA A 310 39.40 -44.94 -9.83
C ALA A 310 38.54 -45.25 -8.59
N LYS A 311 37.25 -45.57 -8.78
CA LYS A 311 36.35 -46.00 -7.69
C LYS A 311 36.79 -47.35 -7.10
N SER A 312 37.07 -48.34 -7.93
CA SER A 312 37.54 -49.67 -7.48
C SER A 312 38.88 -49.58 -6.75
N SER A 313 39.82 -48.76 -7.23
CA SER A 313 41.08 -48.51 -6.53
C SER A 313 40.89 -47.79 -5.20
N PHE A 314 39.86 -46.94 -5.06
CA PHE A 314 39.54 -46.23 -3.82
C PHE A 314 38.92 -47.18 -2.77
N TYR A 315 37.96 -48.01 -3.16
CA TYR A 315 37.36 -49.01 -2.27
C TYR A 315 38.37 -50.08 -1.83
N ALA A 316 39.26 -50.53 -2.73
CA ALA A 316 40.37 -51.43 -2.38
C ALA A 316 41.39 -50.80 -1.41
N GLN A 317 41.44 -49.46 -1.31
CA GLN A 317 42.31 -48.74 -0.36
C GLN A 317 41.67 -48.59 1.03
N LEU A 318 40.34 -48.61 1.10
CA LEU A 318 39.58 -48.54 2.34
C LEU A 318 39.43 -49.91 3.02
N SER A 319 39.48 -51.00 2.25
CA SER A 319 39.35 -52.38 2.76
C SER A 319 40.67 -53.04 3.20
N GLU A 320 41.83 -52.37 3.05
CA GLU A 320 43.12 -52.95 3.47
C GLU A 320 43.39 -52.77 4.99
N PRO A 321 43.65 -53.86 5.75
CA PRO A 321 44.06 -53.77 7.15
C PRO A 321 45.38 -53.00 7.31
N ASN A 322 45.51 -52.29 8.42
CA ASN A 322 46.51 -51.23 8.65
C ASN A 322 48.00 -51.68 8.60
N THR A 323 48.27 -52.99 8.46
CA THR A 323 49.61 -53.58 8.46
C THR A 323 50.27 -53.61 7.06
N GLU A 324 49.50 -53.51 5.96
CA GLU A 324 50.05 -53.59 4.59
C GLU A 324 50.37 -52.24 3.93
N LYS A 325 49.90 -51.12 4.51
CA LYS A 325 50.14 -49.76 4.00
C LYS A 325 51.63 -49.40 3.88
N LYS A 326 52.50 -49.99 4.71
CA LYS A 326 53.97 -49.78 4.64
C LYS A 326 54.65 -50.55 3.49
N LYS A 327 54.12 -51.70 3.05
CA LYS A 327 54.71 -52.49 1.96
C LYS A 327 54.35 -51.95 0.57
N ARG A 328 53.13 -51.41 0.37
CA ARG A 328 52.70 -50.87 -0.94
C ARG A 328 53.37 -49.54 -1.33
N ARG A 329 53.80 -48.68 -0.39
CA ARG A 329 54.58 -47.45 -0.73
C ARG A 329 55.90 -47.77 -1.42
N LYS A 330 56.50 -48.95 -1.16
CA LYS A 330 57.75 -49.38 -1.81
C LYS A 330 57.56 -49.98 -3.22
N ARG A 331 56.33 -50.36 -3.59
CA ARG A 331 55.99 -50.99 -4.89
C ARG A 331 55.38 -50.05 -5.92
N ARG A 332 55.05 -48.79 -5.57
CA ARG A 332 54.52 -47.76 -6.50
C ARG A 332 55.54 -47.23 -7.54
N GLY A 333 56.60 -47.99 -7.85
CA GLY A 333 57.59 -47.68 -8.88
C GLY A 333 57.34 -48.34 -10.24
N ARG A 334 56.30 -49.17 -10.40
CA ARG A 334 55.98 -49.82 -11.68
C ARG A 334 54.47 -49.76 -11.97
N SER A 335 54.07 -48.79 -12.78
CA SER A 335 52.81 -48.84 -13.52
C SER A 335 52.96 -49.82 -14.68
N LEU A 336 52.06 -50.80 -14.76
CA LEU A 336 51.94 -51.75 -15.86
C LEU A 336 51.00 -51.17 -16.94
N PHE A 337 51.43 -50.08 -17.57
CA PHE A 337 50.99 -49.76 -18.92
C PHE A 337 52.25 -49.72 -19.78
N HIS A 338 52.37 -50.71 -20.67
CA HIS A 338 53.46 -50.80 -21.63
C HIS A 338 53.31 -49.68 -22.66
N HIS A 339 53.90 -48.51 -22.37
CA HIS A 339 54.09 -47.45 -23.36
C HIS A 339 55.41 -47.69 -24.10
N LYS A 340 55.36 -47.92 -25.41
CA LYS A 340 56.49 -47.51 -26.26
C LYS A 340 56.64 -46.00 -26.09
N LYS A 341 57.83 -45.56 -25.64
CA LYS A 341 58.21 -44.15 -25.63
C LYS A 341 58.25 -43.66 -27.07
N LEU A 342 57.16 -43.07 -27.54
CA LEU A 342 57.24 -42.13 -28.66
C LEU A 342 57.88 -40.86 -28.09
N HIS A 343 59.10 -40.60 -28.55
CA HIS A 343 59.77 -39.33 -28.33
C HIS A 343 58.84 -38.23 -28.85
N VAL A 344 58.25 -37.44 -27.95
CA VAL A 344 57.64 -36.17 -28.35
C VAL A 344 58.81 -35.30 -28.83
N PRO A 345 58.85 -34.84 -30.09
CA PRO A 345 59.88 -33.92 -30.51
C PRO A 345 59.74 -32.65 -29.67
N HIS A 346 60.87 -32.18 -29.16
CA HIS A 346 60.99 -30.92 -28.45
C HIS A 346 60.12 -29.86 -29.13
N ARG A 347 59.19 -29.26 -28.39
CA ARG A 347 58.29 -28.21 -28.89
C ARG A 347 59.11 -27.23 -29.73
N GLN A 348 58.73 -27.07 -30.99
CA GLN A 348 59.45 -26.25 -31.92
C GLN A 348 59.39 -24.78 -31.42
N PRO A 349 60.56 -24.11 -31.24
CA PRO A 349 60.64 -22.78 -30.63
C PRO A 349 59.80 -21.69 -31.32
N TYR A 350 59.45 -21.90 -32.59
CA TYR A 350 58.73 -20.91 -33.39
C TYR A 350 57.26 -20.71 -32.97
N LEU A 351 56.59 -21.69 -32.34
CA LEU A 351 55.19 -21.54 -31.90
C LEU A 351 55.08 -20.66 -30.65
N ILE A 352 56.06 -20.74 -29.75
CA ILE A 352 56.15 -19.86 -28.57
C ILE A 352 56.59 -18.45 -29.00
N ALA A 353 57.49 -18.34 -29.99
CA ALA A 353 57.86 -17.05 -30.58
C ALA A 353 56.69 -16.39 -31.31
N ARG A 354 55.88 -17.16 -32.05
CA ARG A 354 54.68 -16.66 -32.76
C ARG A 354 53.57 -16.24 -31.81
N ALA A 355 53.36 -16.97 -30.71
CA ALA A 355 52.41 -16.58 -29.66
C ALA A 355 52.86 -15.29 -28.93
N ARG A 356 54.17 -15.15 -28.66
CA ARG A 356 54.72 -13.90 -28.08
C ARG A 356 54.64 -12.72 -29.06
N ALA A 357 54.88 -12.95 -30.35
CA ALA A 357 54.75 -11.92 -31.38
C ALA A 357 53.28 -11.47 -31.57
N MET A 358 52.32 -12.39 -31.53
CA MET A 358 50.89 -12.04 -31.58
C MET A 358 50.44 -11.28 -30.33
N ALA A 359 50.91 -11.67 -29.13
CA ALA A 359 50.60 -10.95 -27.90
C ALA A 359 51.21 -9.53 -27.89
N ALA A 360 52.43 -9.36 -28.40
CA ALA A 360 53.07 -8.05 -28.55
C ALA A 360 52.36 -7.18 -29.60
N ALA A 361 51.89 -7.75 -30.71
CA ALA A 361 51.11 -7.04 -31.72
C ALA A 361 49.73 -6.60 -31.20
N ALA A 362 49.07 -7.43 -30.39
CA ALA A 362 47.80 -7.09 -29.74
C ALA A 362 47.97 -5.97 -28.69
N ALA A 363 49.06 -5.98 -27.92
CA ALA A 363 49.39 -4.91 -26.97
C ALA A 363 49.74 -3.59 -27.69
N ALA A 364 50.46 -3.66 -28.82
CA ALA A 364 50.77 -2.48 -29.64
C ALA A 364 49.55 -1.92 -30.41
N ALA A 365 48.52 -2.73 -30.66
CA ALA A 365 47.24 -2.28 -31.21
C ALA A 365 46.37 -1.61 -30.14
N ALA A 366 46.40 -2.11 -28.89
CA ALA A 366 45.68 -1.50 -27.77
C ALA A 366 46.28 -0.15 -27.33
N GLY A 367 47.59 0.06 -27.51
CA GLY A 367 48.27 1.30 -27.15
C GLY A 367 48.14 2.47 -28.14
N ARG A 368 47.49 2.29 -29.31
CA ARG A 368 47.35 3.35 -30.34
C ARG A 368 46.04 4.16 -30.27
N ASN A 369 45.12 3.81 -29.37
CA ASN A 369 43.81 4.47 -29.26
C ASN A 369 43.74 5.61 -28.23
N HIS A 370 44.89 6.13 -27.76
CA HIS A 370 44.93 7.39 -27.01
C HIS A 370 45.82 8.39 -27.73
N SER A 371 45.21 9.19 -28.60
CA SER A 371 45.67 10.57 -28.85
C SER A 371 44.65 11.53 -28.21
N PRO A 372 45.14 12.63 -27.61
CA PRO A 372 44.31 13.57 -26.89
C PRO A 372 43.54 14.46 -27.88
N ALA A 373 42.24 14.56 -27.73
CA ALA A 373 41.47 15.60 -28.38
C ALA A 373 41.60 16.90 -27.56
N SER A 374 42.26 17.88 -28.16
CA SER A 374 42.33 19.27 -27.71
C SER A 374 41.20 20.09 -28.35
N LEU A 375 40.78 21.13 -27.62
CA LEU A 375 39.79 22.20 -27.90
C LEU A 375 38.34 21.91 -27.51
#